data_AF-A0A6L9M159-F1
#
_entry.id   AF-A0A6L9M159-F1
#
_cell.length_a   1.000
_cell.length_b   1.000
_cell.length_c   1.000
_cell.angle_alpha   90.00
_cell.angle_beta   90.00
_cell.angle_gamma   90.00
#
_symmetry.space_group_name_H-M   'P 1'
#
loop_
_entity.id
_entity.type
_entity.pdbx_description
1 polymer ?
#
loop_
_entity_poly.entity_id
_entity_poly.type
_entity_poly.pdbx_seq_one_letter_code
_entity_poly.pdbx_strand_id
1 'polypeptide(L)'
;MKKTPTASFWLIAFTHFVPCFFIGVFLLYVLSGILPKETVTALAQGMFGKEDILIGICNGLLTGGIVFLFHINRNRRIKRRHKQSSHPFQPTEILYATILGFIGGALDVLLLLHAEGVILVTIVVIFILAWHLKIFNHHIIKMLKPGNIATWGDVSELMRIYMTMLAGFTLLNATLEGAHLLLGSRPPFGFMMDGGDIFLNSLYYTVVTMTTLGFGDFVPSTWDGKLMLIVQCLVSYVMFALMVGIITRGVVQVQDSQKT
;
A
#
# COMPACT_ATOMS: atom_id res chain seq x y z
N MET A 1 -4.82 -21.68 -28.70
CA MET A 1 -4.31 -20.83 -27.59
C MET A 1 -4.90 -21.33 -26.27
N LYS A 2 -4.09 -21.84 -25.33
CA LYS A 2 -4.58 -22.16 -23.98
C LYS A 2 -5.01 -20.85 -23.32
N LYS A 3 -6.29 -20.70 -22.97
CA LYS A 3 -6.76 -19.57 -22.15
C LYS A 3 -5.97 -19.62 -20.84
N THR A 4 -5.21 -18.57 -20.54
CA THR A 4 -4.62 -18.39 -19.22
C THR A 4 -5.77 -18.35 -18.20
N PRO A 5 -5.70 -19.13 -17.12
CA PRO A 5 -6.76 -19.16 -16.12
C PRO A 5 -6.94 -17.75 -15.53
N THR A 6 -8.19 -17.33 -15.37
CA THR A 6 -8.56 -16.09 -14.69
C THR A 6 -8.10 -16.15 -13.24
N ALA A 7 -7.51 -15.08 -12.72
CA ALA A 7 -7.22 -14.98 -11.30
C ALA A 7 -8.51 -15.11 -10.48
N SER A 8 -8.42 -15.77 -9.32
CA SER A 8 -9.56 -15.84 -8.40
C SER A 8 -9.83 -14.47 -7.79
N PHE A 9 -11.10 -14.19 -7.48
CA PHE A 9 -11.51 -12.95 -6.81
C PHE A 9 -10.67 -12.66 -5.56
N TRP A 10 -10.47 -13.69 -4.71
CA TRP A 10 -9.69 -13.57 -3.47
C TRP A 10 -8.24 -13.14 -3.72
N LEU A 11 -7.58 -13.65 -4.76
CA LEU A 11 -6.22 -13.23 -5.09
C LEU A 11 -6.17 -11.75 -5.46
N ILE A 12 -7.17 -11.26 -6.19
CA ILE A 12 -7.28 -9.84 -6.57
C ILE A 12 -7.57 -9.01 -5.32
N ALA A 13 -8.48 -9.45 -4.46
CA ALA A 13 -8.80 -8.78 -3.20
C ALA A 13 -7.56 -8.59 -2.31
N PHE A 14 -6.81 -9.67 -2.04
CA PHE A 14 -5.61 -9.59 -1.21
C PHE A 14 -4.51 -8.72 -1.81
N THR A 15 -4.37 -8.70 -3.14
CA THR A 15 -3.33 -7.89 -3.80
C THR A 15 -3.68 -6.41 -3.95
N HIS A 16 -4.97 -6.07 -4.03
CA HIS A 16 -5.41 -4.70 -4.33
C HIS A 16 -5.97 -3.97 -3.11
N PHE A 17 -6.38 -4.66 -2.04
CA PHE A 17 -6.97 -4.01 -0.87
C PHE A 17 -6.07 -2.91 -0.28
N VAL A 18 -4.83 -3.24 0.11
CA VAL A 18 -3.92 -2.26 0.73
C VAL A 18 -3.60 -1.07 -0.20
N PRO A 19 -3.23 -1.27 -1.48
CA PRO A 19 -3.03 -0.15 -2.40
C PRO A 19 -4.28 0.69 -2.60
N CYS A 20 -5.46 0.08 -2.73
CA CYS A 20 -6.72 0.80 -2.89
C CYS A 20 -7.08 1.63 -1.66
N PHE A 21 -6.98 1.04 -0.46
CA PHE A 21 -7.22 1.72 0.82
C PHE A 21 -6.24 2.88 1.00
N PHE A 22 -4.95 2.67 0.70
CA PHE A 22 -3.95 3.74 0.73
C PHE A 22 -4.28 4.90 -0.22
N ILE A 23 -4.69 4.60 -1.46
CA ILE A 23 -5.09 5.61 -2.44
C ILE A 23 -6.33 6.37 -1.94
N GLY A 24 -7.31 5.68 -1.37
CA GLY A 24 -8.50 6.31 -0.83
C GLY A 24 -8.19 7.26 0.33
N VAL A 25 -7.33 6.85 1.28
CA VAL A 25 -6.86 7.74 2.37
C VAL A 25 -6.08 8.94 1.81
N PHE A 26 -5.20 8.73 0.84
CA PHE A 26 -4.47 9.80 0.18
C PHE A 26 -5.41 10.82 -0.50
N LEU A 27 -6.45 10.35 -1.18
CA LEU A 27 -7.44 11.20 -1.83
C LEU A 27 -8.25 12.00 -0.81
N LEU A 28 -8.62 11.39 0.32
CA LEU A 28 -9.28 12.11 1.41
C LEU A 28 -8.38 13.21 1.98
N TYR A 29 -7.09 12.94 2.20
CA TYR A 29 -6.12 13.93 2.65
C TYR A 29 -6.01 15.12 1.66
N VAL A 30 -5.92 14.83 0.37
CA VAL A 30 -5.90 15.88 -0.67
C VAL A 30 -7.21 16.67 -0.69
N LEU A 31 -8.35 15.99 -0.57
CA LEU A 31 -9.67 16.62 -0.57
C LEU A 31 -9.88 17.49 0.66
N SER A 32 -9.41 17.08 1.85
CA SER A 32 -9.49 17.88 3.07
C SER A 32 -8.69 19.18 2.99
N GLY A 33 -7.63 19.22 2.18
CA GLY A 33 -6.89 20.45 1.89
C GLY A 33 -7.61 21.42 0.95
N ILE A 34 -8.62 20.95 0.21
CA ILE A 34 -9.39 21.74 -0.77
C ILE A 34 -10.74 22.18 -0.18
N LEU A 35 -11.33 21.37 0.70
CA LEU A 35 -12.63 21.65 1.30
C LEU A 35 -12.56 22.77 2.35
N PRO A 36 -13.66 23.55 2.52
CA PRO A 36 -13.76 24.52 3.60
C PRO A 36 -13.53 23.89 4.98
N LYS A 37 -12.86 24.60 5.89
CA LYS A 37 -12.57 24.06 7.24
C LYS A 37 -13.83 23.64 8.01
N GLU A 38 -14.96 24.28 7.75
CA GLU A 38 -16.25 24.00 8.38
C GLU A 38 -16.77 22.59 8.06
N THR A 39 -16.65 22.14 6.80
CA THR A 39 -17.04 20.77 6.42
C THR A 39 -16.10 19.73 7.02
N VAL A 40 -14.80 20.04 7.09
CA VAL A 40 -13.79 19.18 7.74
C VAL A 40 -14.05 19.04 9.25
N THR A 41 -14.43 20.13 9.93
CA THR A 41 -14.78 20.09 11.36
C THR A 41 -16.10 19.39 11.64
N ALA A 42 -17.07 19.43 10.72
CA ALA A 42 -18.31 18.67 10.84
C ALA A 42 -18.07 17.15 10.78
N LEU A 43 -17.17 16.68 9.89
CA LEU A 43 -16.69 15.29 9.86
C LEU A 43 -16.03 14.86 11.18
N ALA A 44 -15.30 15.77 11.83
CA ALA A 44 -14.56 15.47 13.06
C ALA A 44 -15.44 15.38 14.32
N GLN A 45 -16.69 15.86 14.28
CA GLN A 45 -17.58 15.94 15.46
C GLN A 45 -18.42 14.68 15.73
N GLY A 46 -18.11 13.55 15.08
CA GLY A 46 -18.44 12.21 15.61
C GLY A 46 -19.92 11.79 15.58
N MET A 47 -20.80 12.52 14.90
CA MET A 47 -22.13 12.01 14.57
C MET A 47 -22.15 11.58 13.11
N PHE A 48 -22.13 10.26 12.88
CA PHE A 48 -22.25 9.66 11.55
C PHE A 48 -23.38 10.33 10.75
N GLY A 49 -23.00 11.17 9.81
CA GLY A 49 -23.88 12.02 9.05
C GLY A 49 -24.18 11.47 7.67
N LYS A 50 -25.23 11.97 7.03
CA LYS A 50 -25.46 11.72 5.59
C LYS A 50 -24.29 12.24 4.73
N GLU A 51 -23.58 13.25 5.23
CA GLU A 51 -22.42 13.86 4.56
C GLU A 51 -21.23 12.89 4.51
N ASP A 52 -20.97 12.12 5.58
CA ASP A 52 -19.89 11.11 5.60
C ASP A 52 -20.12 10.00 4.58
N ILE A 53 -21.37 9.56 4.43
CA ILE A 53 -21.75 8.57 3.41
C ILE A 53 -21.50 9.14 2.01
N LEU A 54 -21.88 10.39 1.75
CA LEU A 54 -21.69 11.02 0.45
C LEU A 54 -20.20 11.17 0.13
N ILE A 55 -19.40 11.63 1.10
CA ILE A 55 -17.94 11.77 0.95
C ILE A 55 -17.30 10.40 0.72
N GLY A 56 -17.71 9.38 1.47
CA GLY A 56 -17.27 8.00 1.26
C GLY A 56 -17.59 7.50 -0.14
N ILE A 57 -18.82 7.66 -0.62
CA ILE A 57 -19.21 7.26 -1.98
C ILE A 57 -18.38 8.01 -3.03
N CYS A 58 -18.21 9.32 -2.89
CA CYS A 58 -17.38 10.13 -3.78
C CYS A 58 -15.92 9.65 -3.80
N ASN A 59 -15.33 9.41 -2.62
CA ASN A 59 -13.96 8.92 -2.49
C ASN A 59 -13.79 7.51 -3.09
N GLY A 60 -14.77 6.63 -2.87
CA GLY A 60 -14.84 5.32 -3.49
C GLY A 60 -14.90 5.42 -5.02
N LEU A 61 -15.76 6.28 -5.58
CA LEU A 61 -15.87 6.45 -7.04
C LEU A 61 -14.54 6.93 -7.63
N LEU A 62 -13.87 7.89 -6.99
CA LEU A 62 -12.56 8.38 -7.41
C LEU A 62 -11.50 7.28 -7.35
N THR A 63 -11.43 6.55 -6.24
CA THR A 63 -10.47 5.45 -6.03
C THR A 63 -10.67 4.34 -7.06
N GLY A 64 -11.91 3.87 -7.23
CA GLY A 64 -12.27 2.87 -8.24
C GLY A 64 -11.95 3.35 -9.67
N GLY A 65 -12.26 4.61 -9.98
CA GLY A 65 -11.94 5.23 -11.28
C GLY A 65 -10.44 5.26 -11.57
N ILE A 66 -9.61 5.62 -10.59
CA ILE A 66 -8.15 5.61 -10.70
C ILE A 66 -7.64 4.19 -10.96
N VAL A 67 -8.13 3.19 -10.22
CA VAL A 67 -7.76 1.78 -10.40
C VAL A 67 -8.13 1.29 -11.80
N PHE A 68 -9.35 1.59 -12.26
CA PHE A 68 -9.81 1.24 -13.60
C PHE A 68 -8.91 1.83 -14.69
N LEU A 69 -8.64 3.15 -14.62
CA LEU A 69 -7.78 3.85 -15.58
C LEU A 69 -6.35 3.31 -15.55
N PHE A 70 -5.81 3.01 -14.38
CA PHE A 70 -4.49 2.40 -14.22
C PHE A 70 -4.40 1.07 -14.97
N HIS A 71 -5.34 0.15 -14.76
CA HIS A 71 -5.31 -1.17 -15.41
C HIS A 71 -5.53 -1.08 -16.92
N ILE A 72 -6.42 -0.20 -17.41
CA ILE A 72 -6.60 0.01 -18.85
C ILE A 72 -5.33 0.57 -19.48
N ASN A 73 -4.73 1.59 -18.88
CA ASN A 73 -3.50 2.19 -19.40
C ASN A 73 -2.34 1.19 -19.38
N ARG A 74 -2.22 0.40 -18.31
CA ARG A 74 -1.24 -0.69 -18.20
C ARG A 74 -1.44 -1.73 -19.30
N ASN A 75 -2.66 -2.21 -19.52
CA ASN A 75 -2.96 -3.18 -20.57
C ASN A 75 -2.65 -2.63 -21.98
N ARG A 76 -2.95 -1.34 -22.23
CA ARG A 76 -2.57 -0.67 -23.48
C ARG A 76 -1.05 -0.63 -23.67
N ARG A 77 -0.29 -0.32 -22.62
CA ARG A 77 1.19 -0.30 -22.65
C ARG A 77 1.80 -1.68 -22.90
N ILE A 78 1.26 -2.73 -22.27
CA ILE A 78 1.73 -4.11 -22.47
C ILE A 78 1.52 -4.56 -23.92
N LYS A 79 0.33 -4.33 -24.48
CA LYS A 79 0.02 -4.68 -25.88
C LYS A 79 0.96 -3.98 -26.87
N ARG A 80 1.25 -2.70 -26.64
CA ARG A 80 2.18 -1.90 -27.47
C ARG A 80 3.63 -2.37 -27.40
N ARG A 81 4.10 -2.87 -26.25
CA ARG A 81 5.51 -3.23 -26.05
C ARG A 81 5.88 -4.66 -26.43
N HIS A 82 4.93 -5.50 -26.86
CA HIS A 82 5.15 -6.91 -27.25
C HIS A 82 6.07 -7.70 -26.28
N LYS A 83 6.08 -7.32 -24.99
CA LYS A 83 6.91 -7.97 -23.98
C LYS A 83 6.24 -9.28 -23.56
N GLN A 84 6.92 -10.39 -23.86
CA GLN A 84 6.45 -11.76 -23.65
C GLN A 84 6.27 -12.15 -22.16
N SER A 85 6.78 -11.33 -21.23
CA SER A 85 6.83 -11.64 -19.79
C SER A 85 5.58 -11.28 -18.99
N SER A 86 4.66 -10.44 -19.50
CA SER A 86 3.52 -9.93 -18.72
C SER A 86 2.23 -10.04 -19.52
N HIS A 87 1.27 -10.82 -19.01
CA HIS A 87 -0.05 -10.94 -19.62
C HIS A 87 -0.95 -9.74 -19.27
N PRO A 88 -1.76 -9.24 -20.23
CA PRO A 88 -2.75 -8.22 -19.95
C PRO A 88 -3.85 -8.78 -19.04
N PHE A 89 -4.35 -7.95 -18.12
CA PHE A 89 -5.47 -8.30 -17.25
C PHE A 89 -6.74 -8.50 -18.08
N GLN A 90 -7.53 -9.51 -17.72
CA GLN A 90 -8.83 -9.75 -18.34
C GLN A 90 -9.85 -8.70 -17.86
N PRO A 91 -10.90 -8.40 -18.67
CA PRO A 91 -11.91 -7.42 -18.29
C PRO A 91 -12.57 -7.68 -16.93
N THR A 92 -12.80 -8.96 -16.60
CA THR A 92 -13.37 -9.38 -15.30
C THR A 92 -12.44 -9.06 -14.13
N GLU A 93 -11.12 -9.22 -14.31
CA GLU A 93 -10.13 -8.91 -13.28
C GLU A 93 -10.05 -7.40 -13.03
N ILE A 94 -10.12 -6.60 -14.09
CA ILE A 94 -10.19 -5.14 -13.99
C ILE A 94 -11.46 -4.71 -13.26
N LEU A 95 -12.60 -5.34 -13.56
CA LEU A 95 -13.86 -5.06 -12.88
C LEU A 95 -13.75 -5.35 -11.38
N TYR A 96 -13.21 -6.51 -11.00
CA TYR A 96 -13.01 -6.84 -9.58
C TYR A 96 -12.08 -5.86 -8.88
N ALA A 97 -10.95 -5.50 -9.48
CA ALA A 97 -10.03 -4.50 -8.92
C ALA A 97 -10.71 -3.12 -8.76
N THR A 98 -11.54 -2.72 -9.73
CA THR A 98 -12.28 -1.45 -9.70
C THR A 98 -13.32 -1.43 -8.57
N ILE A 99 -14.07 -2.53 -8.41
CA ILE A 99 -15.05 -2.68 -7.33
C ILE A 99 -14.34 -2.66 -5.97
N LEU A 100 -13.22 -3.36 -5.84
CA LEU A 100 -12.39 -3.33 -4.63
C LEU A 100 -11.83 -1.92 -4.35
N GLY A 101 -11.44 -1.19 -5.39
CA GLY A 101 -11.06 0.22 -5.28
C GLY A 101 -12.18 1.10 -4.76
N PHE A 102 -13.39 0.91 -5.29
CA PHE A 102 -14.58 1.63 -4.81
C PHE A 102 -14.90 1.30 -3.35
N ILE A 103 -14.96 0.01 -3.00
CA ILE A 103 -15.27 -0.43 -1.64
C ILE A 103 -14.20 0.04 -0.67
N GLY A 104 -12.92 -0.09 -1.02
CA GLY A 104 -11.80 0.42 -0.21
C GLY A 104 -11.97 1.90 0.07
N GLY A 105 -11.96 2.74 -0.97
CA GLY A 105 -12.06 4.20 -0.80
C GLY A 105 -13.34 4.67 -0.10
N ALA A 106 -14.46 3.95 -0.25
CA ALA A 106 -15.69 4.28 0.46
C ALA A 106 -15.65 3.87 1.94
N LEU A 107 -15.06 2.71 2.26
CA LEU A 107 -14.92 2.21 3.62
C LEU A 107 -13.90 3.02 4.43
N ASP A 108 -12.93 3.68 3.80
CA ASP A 108 -11.92 4.49 4.51
C ASP A 108 -12.58 5.52 5.45
N VAL A 109 -13.57 6.27 4.95
CA VAL A 109 -14.30 7.28 5.74
C VAL A 109 -15.02 6.62 6.92
N LEU A 110 -15.72 5.51 6.65
CA LEU A 110 -16.50 4.78 7.66
C LEU A 110 -15.62 4.18 8.76
N LEU A 111 -14.48 3.61 8.38
CA LEU A 111 -13.61 2.86 9.29
C LEU A 111 -12.66 3.76 10.07
N LEU A 112 -12.29 4.93 9.55
CA LEU A 112 -11.35 5.84 10.22
C LEU A 112 -12.04 6.81 11.20
N LEU A 113 -13.36 6.99 11.10
CA LEU A 113 -14.12 7.87 11.99
C LEU A 113 -14.37 7.29 13.40
N HIS A 114 -14.29 5.96 13.56
CA HIS A 114 -14.60 5.29 14.82
C HIS A 114 -13.44 4.42 15.32
N ALA A 115 -13.23 4.37 16.63
CA ALA A 115 -12.18 3.57 17.26
C ALA A 115 -12.24 2.08 16.86
N GLU A 116 -13.45 1.50 16.83
CA GLU A 116 -13.67 0.11 16.42
C GLU A 116 -13.27 -0.13 14.95
N GLY A 117 -13.54 0.84 14.08
CA GLY A 117 -13.16 0.78 12.67
C GLY A 117 -11.64 0.83 12.49
N VAL A 118 -10.94 1.69 13.25
CA VAL A 118 -9.48 1.80 13.23
C VAL A 118 -8.83 0.50 13.70
N ILE A 119 -9.35 -0.12 14.76
CA ILE A 119 -8.86 -1.42 15.25
C ILE A 119 -9.08 -2.50 14.18
N LEU A 120 -10.26 -2.56 13.58
CA LEU A 120 -10.58 -3.52 12.52
C LEU A 120 -9.64 -3.36 11.31
N VAL A 121 -9.44 -2.14 10.82
CA VAL A 121 -8.51 -1.85 9.71
C VAL A 121 -7.10 -2.27 10.08
N THR A 122 -6.64 -1.96 11.30
CA THR A 122 -5.31 -2.35 11.76
C THR A 122 -5.12 -3.86 11.70
N ILE A 123 -6.08 -4.65 12.20
CA ILE A 123 -6.04 -6.12 12.17
C ILE A 123 -6.03 -6.63 10.72
N VAL A 124 -6.89 -6.09 9.85
CA VAL A 124 -6.98 -6.48 8.44
C VAL A 124 -5.67 -6.18 7.71
N VAL A 125 -5.08 -5.00 7.92
CA VAL A 125 -3.81 -4.62 7.30
C VAL A 125 -2.67 -5.51 7.81
N ILE A 126 -2.58 -5.81 9.11
CA ILE A 126 -1.59 -6.76 9.65
C ILE A 126 -1.70 -8.12 8.97
N PHE A 127 -2.93 -8.65 8.86
CA PHE A 127 -3.18 -9.94 8.21
C PHE A 127 -2.73 -9.95 6.74
N ILE A 128 -3.08 -8.90 6.00
CA ILE A 128 -2.72 -8.76 4.59
C ILE A 128 -1.20 -8.59 4.42
N LEU A 129 -0.53 -7.84 5.29
CA LEU A 129 0.93 -7.70 5.26
C LEU A 129 1.63 -9.03 5.57
N ALA A 130 1.15 -9.80 6.55
CA ALA A 130 1.68 -11.12 6.84
C ALA A 130 1.55 -12.07 5.64
N TRP A 131 0.43 -12.00 4.92
CA TRP A 131 0.22 -12.75 3.68
C TRP A 131 1.20 -12.31 2.57
N HIS A 132 1.40 -11.00 2.37
CA HIS A 132 2.37 -10.48 1.41
C HIS A 132 3.80 -10.89 1.76
N LEU A 133 4.16 -10.88 3.04
CA LEU A 133 5.47 -11.31 3.52
C LEU A 133 5.72 -12.80 3.24
N LYS A 134 4.69 -13.65 3.41
CA LYS A 134 4.77 -15.08 3.06
C LYS A 134 4.99 -15.29 1.56
N ILE A 135 4.27 -14.53 0.72
CA ILE A 135 4.43 -14.58 -0.74
C ILE A 135 5.81 -14.11 -1.14
N PHE A 136 6.28 -13.01 -0.57
CA PHE A 136 7.60 -12.46 -0.80
C PHE A 136 8.68 -13.48 -0.48
N ASN A 137 8.65 -14.08 0.71
CA ASN A 137 9.60 -15.11 1.11
C ASN A 137 9.65 -16.28 0.12
N HIS A 138 8.49 -16.74 -0.35
CA HIS A 138 8.43 -17.79 -1.38
C HIS A 138 9.10 -17.38 -2.70
N HIS A 139 8.90 -16.13 -3.15
CA HIS A 139 9.54 -15.61 -4.37
C HIS A 139 11.06 -15.52 -4.21
N ILE A 140 11.55 -15.02 -3.08
CA ILE A 140 13.00 -14.94 -2.81
C ILE A 140 13.63 -16.32 -2.86
N ILE A 141 13.06 -17.31 -2.16
CA ILE A 141 13.59 -18.67 -2.12
C ILE A 141 13.69 -19.24 -3.54
N LYS A 142 12.73 -18.93 -4.42
CA LYS A 142 12.77 -19.32 -5.83
C LYS A 142 13.87 -18.60 -6.61
N MET A 143 14.08 -17.31 -6.36
CA MET A 143 15.11 -16.50 -7.03
C MET A 143 16.53 -16.82 -6.57
N LEU A 144 16.70 -17.25 -5.31
CA LEU A 144 18.00 -17.65 -4.76
C LEU A 144 18.44 -19.06 -5.16
N LYS A 145 17.60 -19.85 -5.84
CA LYS A 145 17.99 -21.18 -6.33
C LYS A 145 19.17 -21.06 -7.32
N PRO A 146 20.22 -21.88 -7.17
CA PRO A 146 21.34 -21.90 -8.11
C PRO A 146 20.86 -22.08 -9.56
N GLY A 147 21.44 -21.32 -10.49
CA GLY A 147 21.10 -21.38 -11.92
C GLY A 147 19.82 -20.64 -12.32
N ASN A 148 19.09 -20.01 -11.39
CA ASN A 148 17.96 -19.16 -11.73
C ASN A 148 18.43 -17.72 -12.06
N ILE A 149 18.02 -17.21 -13.21
CA ILE A 149 18.33 -15.84 -13.64
C ILE A 149 17.11 -14.96 -13.34
N ALA A 150 17.33 -13.88 -12.60
CA ALA A 150 16.25 -12.96 -12.28
C ALA A 150 15.72 -12.27 -13.53
N THR A 151 14.41 -12.34 -13.75
CA THR A 151 13.76 -11.72 -14.90
C THR A 151 13.21 -10.34 -14.57
N TRP A 152 12.96 -9.50 -15.58
CA TRP A 152 12.23 -8.24 -15.39
C TRP A 152 10.82 -8.45 -14.82
N GLY A 153 10.22 -9.62 -15.06
CA GLY A 153 8.97 -10.02 -14.43
C GLY A 153 9.12 -10.12 -12.91
N ASP A 154 10.17 -10.79 -12.44
CA ASP A 154 10.48 -10.91 -11.01
C ASP A 154 10.78 -9.55 -10.37
N VAL A 155 11.52 -8.66 -11.06
CA VAL A 155 11.75 -7.28 -10.58
C VAL A 155 10.44 -6.53 -10.42
N SER A 156 9.55 -6.60 -11.41
CA SER A 156 8.26 -5.92 -11.35
C SER A 156 7.37 -6.47 -10.24
N GLU A 157 7.47 -7.77 -9.95
CA GLU A 157 6.76 -8.43 -8.86
C GLU A 157 7.29 -7.96 -7.51
N LEU A 158 8.61 -7.92 -7.34
CA LEU A 158 9.24 -7.41 -6.13
C LEU A 158 8.92 -5.94 -5.88
N MET A 159 8.95 -5.11 -6.93
CA MET A 159 8.53 -3.72 -6.84
C MET A 159 7.08 -3.58 -6.41
N ARG A 160 6.18 -4.43 -6.96
CA ARG A 160 4.78 -4.44 -6.56
C ARG A 160 4.65 -4.78 -5.07
N ILE A 161 5.30 -5.84 -4.61
CA ILE A 161 5.29 -6.24 -3.19
C ILE A 161 5.89 -5.12 -2.32
N TYR A 162 7.01 -4.52 -2.72
CA TYR A 162 7.66 -3.41 -1.99
C TYR A 162 6.73 -2.22 -1.82
N MET A 163 6.08 -1.78 -2.90
CA MET A 163 5.13 -0.67 -2.85
C MET A 163 3.90 -1.00 -2.00
N THR A 164 3.40 -2.24 -2.06
CA THR A 164 2.29 -2.69 -1.20
C THR A 164 2.69 -2.73 0.28
N MET A 165 3.90 -3.20 0.60
CA MET A 165 4.41 -3.19 1.98
C MET A 165 4.60 -1.76 2.50
N LEU A 166 5.09 -0.85 1.67
CA LEU A 166 5.23 0.58 2.01
C LEU A 166 3.87 1.21 2.31
N ALA A 167 2.88 1.00 1.44
CA ALA A 167 1.52 1.46 1.66
C ALA A 167 0.93 0.87 2.94
N GLY A 168 1.10 -0.44 3.17
CA GLY A 168 0.55 -1.10 4.35
C GLY A 168 1.23 -0.71 5.66
N PHE A 169 2.55 -0.56 5.70
CA PHE A 169 3.24 -0.04 6.89
C PHE A 169 2.88 1.42 7.18
N THR A 170 2.69 2.23 6.13
CA THR A 170 2.17 3.60 6.29
C THR A 170 0.81 3.57 6.97
N LEU A 171 -0.12 2.76 6.45
CA LEU A 171 -1.45 2.60 7.05
C LEU A 171 -1.37 2.07 8.48
N LEU A 172 -0.53 1.08 8.77
CA LEU A 172 -0.38 0.58 10.15
C LEU A 172 0.16 1.63 11.11
N ASN A 173 1.15 2.41 10.70
CA ASN A 173 1.70 3.47 11.54
C ASN A 173 0.66 4.58 11.78
N ALA A 174 -0.10 4.96 10.74
CA ALA A 174 -1.21 5.91 10.86
C ALA A 174 -2.35 5.40 11.76
N THR A 175 -2.80 4.15 11.57
CA THR A 175 -3.91 3.60 12.35
C THR A 175 -3.50 3.30 13.79
N LEU A 176 -2.24 2.93 14.04
CA LEU A 176 -1.72 2.77 15.40
C LEU A 176 -1.68 4.12 16.13
N GLU A 177 -1.18 5.18 15.47
CA GLU A 177 -1.21 6.54 16.02
C GLU A 177 -2.65 6.99 16.31
N GLY A 178 -3.55 6.85 15.32
CA GLY A 178 -4.96 7.21 15.45
C GLY A 178 -5.68 6.42 16.55
N ALA A 179 -5.38 5.13 16.70
CA ALA A 179 -5.96 4.30 17.76
C ALA A 179 -5.59 4.80 19.15
N HIS A 180 -4.32 5.14 19.39
CA HIS A 180 -3.89 5.71 20.68
C HIS A 180 -4.59 7.05 20.97
N LEU A 181 -4.70 7.91 19.96
CA LEU A 181 -5.38 9.21 20.11
C LEU A 181 -6.87 9.04 20.44
N LEU A 182 -7.57 8.14 19.74
CA LEU A 182 -9.00 7.86 19.99
C LEU A 182 -9.24 7.22 21.36
N LEU A 183 -8.30 6.41 21.85
CA LEU A 183 -8.36 5.80 23.18
C LEU A 183 -7.86 6.73 24.29
N GLY A 184 -7.39 7.93 23.96
CA GLY A 184 -6.87 8.90 24.93
C GLY A 184 -5.53 8.49 25.56
N SER A 185 -4.80 7.54 24.95
CA SER A 185 -3.47 7.12 25.39
C SER A 185 -2.36 7.93 24.72
N ARG A 186 -1.13 7.79 25.24
CA ARG A 186 0.04 8.49 24.68
C ARG A 186 0.33 7.97 23.26
N PRO A 187 0.34 8.82 22.22
CA PRO A 187 0.63 8.39 20.86
C PRO A 187 2.06 7.79 20.75
N PRO A 188 2.24 6.74 19.93
CA PRO A 188 3.54 6.11 19.72
C PRO A 188 4.56 7.09 19.13
N PHE A 189 4.21 7.78 18.04
CA PHE A 189 5.15 8.55 17.23
C PHE A 189 5.02 10.06 17.42
N GLY A 190 3.81 10.56 17.73
CA GLY A 190 3.56 11.99 17.87
C GLY A 190 3.43 12.71 16.52
N PHE A 191 2.79 12.08 15.54
CA PHE A 191 2.66 12.61 14.17
C PHE A 191 1.84 13.90 14.09
N MET A 192 0.98 14.18 15.06
CA MET A 192 0.22 15.44 15.13
C MET A 192 0.96 16.58 15.82
N MET A 193 2.15 16.33 16.38
CA MET A 193 2.94 17.38 17.04
C MET A 193 3.37 18.43 16.00
N ASP A 194 3.53 19.68 16.45
CA ASP A 194 3.96 20.82 15.62
C ASP A 194 3.08 21.08 14.38
N GLY A 195 1.79 20.71 14.44
CA GLY A 195 0.84 20.90 13.34
C GLY A 195 0.96 19.88 12.22
N GLY A 196 1.59 18.74 12.48
CA GLY A 196 1.71 17.62 11.55
C GLY A 196 0.40 16.87 11.28
N ASP A 197 0.41 16.07 10.22
CA ASP A 197 -0.71 15.21 9.82
C ASP A 197 -0.34 13.73 10.01
N ILE A 198 -1.25 12.93 10.55
CA ILE A 198 -1.02 11.50 10.85
C ILE A 198 -0.65 10.73 9.59
N PHE A 199 -1.35 10.95 8.48
CA PHE A 199 -1.13 10.20 7.26
C PHE A 199 0.16 10.62 6.56
N LEU A 200 0.40 11.93 6.41
CA LEU A 200 1.61 12.40 5.75
C LEU A 200 2.88 12.05 6.53
N ASN A 201 2.86 12.23 7.86
CA ASN A 201 4.02 11.92 8.70
C ASN A 201 4.24 10.40 8.83
N SER A 202 3.18 9.58 8.86
CA SER A 202 3.35 8.12 8.80
C SER A 202 3.92 7.65 7.46
N LEU A 203 3.53 8.27 6.33
CA LEU A 203 4.11 7.99 5.02
C LEU A 203 5.59 8.36 4.99
N TYR A 204 5.93 9.56 5.45
CA TYR A 204 7.29 10.04 5.56
C TYR A 204 8.13 9.12 6.45
N TYR A 205 7.67 8.83 7.66
CA TYR A 205 8.33 7.92 8.61
C TYR A 205 8.55 6.54 7.98
N THR A 206 7.54 6.03 7.26
CA THR A 206 7.63 4.74 6.59
C THR A 206 8.70 4.76 5.50
N VAL A 207 8.69 5.75 4.61
CA VAL A 207 9.71 5.91 3.56
C VAL A 207 11.11 6.00 4.16
N VAL A 208 11.32 6.90 5.14
CA VAL A 208 12.61 7.13 5.79
C VAL A 208 13.13 5.88 6.49
N THR A 209 12.25 5.14 7.16
CA THR A 209 12.60 3.88 7.83
C THR A 209 12.90 2.76 6.84
N MET A 210 12.05 2.58 5.81
CA MET A 210 12.21 1.53 4.81
C MET A 210 13.48 1.71 3.95
N THR A 211 13.84 2.97 3.70
CA THR A 211 15.06 3.35 2.95
C THR A 211 16.28 3.48 3.85
N THR A 212 16.16 3.19 5.14
CA THR A 212 17.24 3.26 6.14
C THR A 212 17.88 4.64 6.32
N LEU A 213 17.18 5.72 5.93
CA LEU A 213 17.63 7.09 6.12
C LEU A 213 17.67 7.49 7.60
N GLY A 214 16.59 7.16 8.33
CA GLY A 214 16.54 7.27 9.80
C GLY A 214 16.88 8.65 10.39
N PHE A 215 16.21 9.73 9.94
CA PHE A 215 16.51 11.09 10.42
C PHE A 215 16.33 11.28 11.94
N GLY A 216 15.54 10.42 12.60
CA GLY A 216 15.39 10.42 14.06
C GLY A 216 14.46 11.50 14.61
N ASP A 217 13.68 12.14 13.74
CA ASP A 217 12.66 13.13 14.05
C ASP A 217 11.39 12.48 14.65
N PHE A 218 10.99 11.31 14.15
CA PHE A 218 9.96 10.48 14.78
C PHE A 218 10.57 9.20 15.35
N VAL A 219 10.41 9.01 16.67
CA VAL A 219 10.91 7.82 17.37
C VAL A 219 9.79 7.26 18.24
N PRO A 220 9.36 5.99 18.03
CA PRO A 220 8.28 5.42 18.81
C PRO A 220 8.63 5.34 20.29
N SER A 221 7.76 5.90 21.13
CA SER A 221 7.96 5.95 22.57
C SER A 221 7.28 4.78 23.31
N THR A 222 6.20 4.24 22.76
CA THR A 222 5.42 3.13 23.33
C THR A 222 5.99 1.77 22.95
N TRP A 223 5.61 0.72 23.69
CA TRP A 223 6.06 -0.66 23.42
C TRP A 223 5.63 -1.13 22.03
N ASP A 224 4.35 -0.99 21.72
CA ASP A 224 3.73 -1.44 20.48
C ASP A 224 4.27 -0.67 19.26
N GLY A 225 4.51 0.64 19.38
CA GLY A 225 5.20 1.43 18.35
C GLY A 225 6.62 0.94 18.09
N LYS A 226 7.37 0.58 19.16
CA LYS A 226 8.71 -0.01 19.03
C LYS A 226 8.68 -1.39 18.39
N LEU A 227 7.69 -2.22 18.72
CA LEU A 227 7.50 -3.53 18.09
C LEU A 227 7.21 -3.37 16.59
N MET A 228 6.36 -2.42 16.22
CA MET A 228 6.06 -2.11 14.82
C MET A 228 7.32 -1.68 14.07
N LEU A 229 8.13 -0.78 14.66
CA LEU A 229 9.42 -0.37 14.11
C LEU A 229 10.36 -1.56 13.89
N ILE A 230 10.52 -2.46 14.88
CA ILE A 230 11.39 -3.65 14.74
C ILE A 230 10.95 -4.50 13.54
N VAL A 231 9.65 -4.82 13.45
CA VAL A 231 9.10 -5.61 12.35
C VAL A 231 9.30 -4.90 11.01
N GLN A 232 9.01 -3.60 10.95
CA GLN A 232 9.17 -2.79 9.75
C GLN A 232 10.64 -2.76 9.29
N CYS A 233 11.60 -2.55 10.20
CA CYS A 233 13.02 -2.54 9.86
C CYS A 233 13.48 -3.89 9.28
N LEU A 234 13.13 -5.00 9.94
CA LEU A 234 13.54 -6.34 9.50
C LEU A 234 13.02 -6.66 8.09
N VAL A 235 11.74 -6.40 7.85
CA VAL A 235 11.12 -6.67 6.54
C VAL A 235 11.71 -5.77 5.47
N SER A 236 11.84 -4.48 5.76
CA SER A 236 12.29 -3.49 4.77
C SER A 236 13.74 -3.69 4.37
N TYR A 237 14.62 -4.02 5.32
CA TYR A 237 16.03 -4.23 5.02
C TYR A 237 16.25 -5.40 4.05
N VAL A 238 15.58 -6.53 4.31
CA VAL A 238 15.64 -7.71 3.43
C VAL A 238 15.11 -7.38 2.04
N MET A 239 13.96 -6.70 1.96
CA MET A 239 13.36 -6.31 0.68
C MET A 239 14.23 -5.36 -0.12
N PHE A 240 14.74 -4.30 0.52
CA PHE A 240 15.56 -3.28 -0.12
C PHE A 240 16.87 -3.87 -0.65
N ALA A 241 17.58 -4.66 0.17
CA ALA A 241 18.83 -5.30 -0.23
C ALA A 241 18.65 -6.24 -1.44
N LEU A 242 17.58 -7.04 -1.44
CA LEU A 242 17.29 -7.95 -2.55
C LEU A 242 16.91 -7.20 -3.82
N MET A 243 16.14 -6.12 -3.70
CA MET A 243 15.76 -5.29 -4.82
C MET A 243 16.98 -4.68 -5.51
N VAL A 244 17.92 -4.12 -4.73
CA VAL A 244 19.20 -3.63 -5.24
C VAL A 244 19.99 -4.76 -5.91
N GLY A 245 20.17 -5.90 -5.23
CA GLY A 245 20.94 -7.02 -5.76
C GLY A 245 20.40 -7.58 -7.08
N ILE A 246 19.08 -7.63 -7.25
CA ILE A 246 18.44 -8.15 -8.46
C ILE A 246 18.56 -7.14 -9.60
N ILE A 247 18.35 -5.85 -9.34
CA ILE A 247 18.51 -4.80 -10.36
C ILE A 247 19.96 -4.78 -10.86
N THR A 248 20.94 -4.86 -9.95
CA THR A 248 22.37 -4.90 -10.32
C THR A 248 22.68 -6.09 -11.22
N ARG A 249 22.20 -7.29 -10.90
CA ARG A 249 22.38 -8.48 -11.75
C ARG A 249 21.77 -8.29 -13.14
N GLY A 250 20.56 -7.71 -13.21
CA GLY A 250 19.87 -7.46 -14.48
C GLY A 250 20.61 -6.46 -15.37
N VAL A 251 21.25 -5.42 -14.80
CA VAL A 251 22.04 -4.44 -15.56
C VAL A 251 23.37 -5.04 -16.03
N VAL A 252 24.08 -5.75 -15.16
CA VAL A 252 25.40 -6.35 -15.48
C VAL A 252 25.28 -7.40 -16.59
N GLN A 253 24.28 -8.27 -16.56
CA GLN A 253 24.09 -9.29 -17.60
C GLN A 253 23.82 -8.71 -19.00
N VAL A 254 23.12 -7.58 -19.11
CA VAL A 254 22.90 -6.92 -20.40
C VAL A 254 24.22 -6.43 -20.99
N GLN A 255 25.16 -6.01 -20.15
CA GLN A 255 26.46 -5.49 -20.58
C GLN A 255 27.39 -6.58 -21.09
N ASP A 256 27.33 -7.79 -20.54
CA ASP A 256 28.14 -8.93 -21.01
C ASP A 256 27.64 -9.47 -22.35
N SER A 257 26.31 -9.54 -22.56
CA SER A 257 25.74 -9.97 -23.84
C SER A 257 25.95 -8.99 -24.99
N GLN A 258 26.34 -7.73 -24.72
CA GLN A 258 26.69 -6.75 -25.75
C GLN A 258 28.19 -6.77 -26.12
N LYS A 259 29.01 -7.51 -25.38
CA LYS A 259 30.46 -7.63 -25.62
C LYS A 259 30.85 -8.89 -26.40
N THR A 260 29.91 -9.81 -26.62
CA THR A 260 30.03 -11.00 -27.48
C THR A 260 29.30 -10.80 -28.78
#